data_AF-A0A5N5SJ33-F1
#
_entry.id   AF-A0A5N5SJ33-F1
#
_cell.length_a   1.000
_cell.length_b   1.000
_cell.length_c   1.000
_cell.angle_alpha   90.00
_cell.angle_beta   90.00
_cell.angle_gamma   90.00
#
_symmetry.space_group_name_H-M   'P 1'
#
loop_
_entity.id
_entity.type
_entity.pdbx_description
1 polymer ?
#
loop_
_entity_poly.entity_id
_entity_poly.type
_entity_poly.pdbx_seq_one_letter_code
_entity_poly.pdbx_strand_id
1 'polypeptide(L)'
;MYAENGFSAFDYCTLVGMLVGSSGIGFYIAYKGSKSPEEFLMGNRVLKTIPVSMSLLTSFTNAINILGFTGEVYANGMQISTVAFGPPLAILFSSIFILPIYFPLKLTSINE
;
A
#
# COMPACT_ATOMS: atom_id res chain seq x y z
N MET A 1 -36.71 -17.19 -6.13
CA MET A 1 -35.69 -17.36 -7.20
C MET A 1 -35.24 -15.96 -7.60
N TYR A 2 -34.17 -15.45 -7.00
CA TYR A 2 -33.54 -14.23 -7.48
C TYR A 2 -32.79 -14.61 -8.75
N ALA A 3 -33.08 -13.97 -9.87
CA ALA A 3 -32.25 -14.07 -11.06
C ALA A 3 -30.88 -13.48 -10.66
N GLU A 4 -29.88 -14.33 -10.46
CA GLU A 4 -28.50 -13.90 -10.39
C GLU A 4 -28.13 -13.32 -11.74
N ASN A 5 -28.27 -12.00 -11.87
CA ASN A 5 -27.58 -11.28 -12.92
C ASN A 5 -26.09 -11.40 -12.57
N GLY A 6 -25.37 -12.26 -13.30
CA GLY A 6 -23.92 -12.32 -13.23
C GLY A 6 -23.30 -10.94 -13.51
N PHE A 7 -21.99 -10.81 -13.26
CA PHE A 7 -21.23 -9.56 -13.46
C PHE A 7 -21.71 -8.79 -14.69
N SER A 8 -22.12 -7.53 -14.48
CA SER A 8 -22.59 -6.68 -15.57
C SER A 8 -21.44 -6.37 -16.52
N ALA A 9 -21.75 -6.04 -17.78
CA ALA A 9 -20.75 -5.57 -18.74
C ALA A 9 -19.94 -4.36 -18.19
N PHE A 10 -20.58 -3.54 -17.34
CA PHE A 10 -19.92 -2.44 -16.65
C PHE A 10 -18.87 -2.90 -15.62
N ASP A 11 -19.16 -3.96 -14.86
CA ASP A 11 -18.26 -4.49 -13.83
C ASP A 11 -17.01 -5.13 -14.47
N TYR A 12 -17.21 -5.84 -15.58
CA TYR A 12 -16.09 -6.35 -16.38
C TYR A 12 -15.23 -5.23 -16.98
N CYS A 13 -15.88 -4.17 -17.51
CA CYS A 13 -15.17 -3.03 -18.08
C CYS A 13 -14.31 -2.31 -17.02
N THR A 14 -14.84 -2.09 -15.83
CA THR A 14 -14.10 -1.45 -14.73
C THR A 14 -12.94 -2.32 -14.24
N LEU A 15 -13.15 -3.63 -14.09
CA LEU A 15 -12.10 -4.58 -13.70
C LEU A 15 -10.95 -4.61 -14.72
N VAL A 16 -11.27 -4.78 -16.00
CA VAL A 16 -10.27 -4.81 -17.06
C VAL A 16 -9.58 -3.45 -17.18
N GLY A 17 -10.32 -2.35 -17.09
CA GLY A 17 -9.77 -0.99 -17.13
C GLY A 17 -8.76 -0.74 -16.02
N MET A 18 -9.08 -1.13 -14.78
CA MET A 18 -8.17 -1.00 -13.63
C MET A 18 -6.91 -1.87 -13.80
N LEU A 19 -7.06 -3.10 -14.29
CA LEU A 19 -5.93 -4.02 -14.53
C LEU A 19 -5.00 -3.50 -15.63
N VAL A 20 -5.57 -3.05 -16.75
CA VAL A 20 -4.80 -2.50 -17.88
C VAL A 20 -4.11 -1.21 -17.48
N GLY A 21 -4.80 -0.32 -16.75
CA GLY A 21 -4.22 0.94 -16.28
C GLY A 21 -3.04 0.71 -15.33
N SER A 22 -3.20 -0.14 -14.31
CA SER A 22 -2.13 -0.44 -13.35
C SER A 22 -0.96 -1.18 -14.00
N SER A 23 -1.24 -2.19 -14.84
CA SER A 23 -0.22 -2.92 -15.58
C SER A 23 0.52 -2.02 -16.58
N GLY A 24 -0.20 -1.13 -17.26
CA GLY A 24 0.37 -0.18 -18.21
C GLY A 24 1.39 0.76 -17.58
N ILE A 25 1.12 1.28 -16.38
CA ILE A 25 2.09 2.08 -15.61
C ILE A 25 3.33 1.24 -15.27
N GLY A 26 3.12 -0.01 -14.84
CA GLY A 26 4.22 -0.94 -14.54
C GLY A 26 5.12 -1.20 -15.76
N PHE A 27 4.52 -1.52 -16.91
CA PHE A 27 5.25 -1.73 -18.17
C PHE A 27 5.97 -0.45 -18.64
N TYR A 28 5.35 0.72 -18.51
CA TYR A 28 5.97 1.98 -18.87
C TYR A 28 7.24 2.26 -18.04
N ILE A 29 7.19 2.04 -16.72
CA ILE A 29 8.35 2.19 -15.83
C ILE A 29 9.41 1.13 -16.16
N ALA A 30 9.01 -0.11 -16.40
CA ALA A 30 9.92 -1.20 -16.75
C ALA A 30 10.66 -0.92 -18.08
N TYR A 31 9.96 -0.41 -19.09
CA TYR A 31 10.56 -0.06 -20.39
C TYR A 31 11.51 1.14 -20.29
N LYS A 32 11.17 2.15 -19.46
CA LYS A 32 12.02 3.33 -19.25
C LYS A 32 13.37 2.97 -18.61
N GLY A 33 13.40 1.89 -17.82
CA GLY A 33 14.61 1.31 -17.24
C GLY A 33 15.23 2.17 -16.13
N SER A 34 15.72 1.52 -15.07
CA SER A 34 16.55 2.16 -14.04
C SER A 34 18.00 1.79 -14.29
N LYS A 35 18.92 2.76 -14.25
CA LYS A 35 20.33 2.53 -14.64
C LYS A 35 21.16 1.91 -13.52
N SER A 36 20.68 1.96 -12.27
CA SER A 36 21.34 1.42 -11.07
C SER A 36 20.33 0.81 -10.09
N PRO A 37 20.69 -0.25 -9.33
CA PRO A 37 19.86 -0.77 -8.23
C PRO A 37 19.49 0.29 -7.20
N GLU A 38 20.37 1.26 -6.92
CA GLU A 38 20.09 2.36 -6.00
C GLU A 38 19.01 3.30 -6.56
N GLU A 39 19.02 3.55 -7.88
CA GLU A 39 17.98 4.35 -8.54
C GLU A 39 16.62 3.63 -8.51
N PHE A 40 16.61 2.31 -8.69
CA PHE A 40 15.40 1.50 -8.65
C PHE A 40 14.82 1.36 -7.24
N LEU A 41 15.66 1.05 -6.24
CA LEU A 41 15.22 0.77 -4.87
C LEU A 41 14.97 2.05 -4.06
N MET A 42 15.80 3.08 -4.24
CA MET A 42 15.72 4.31 -3.45
C MET A 42 15.06 5.47 -4.18
N GLY A 43 14.72 5.33 -5.46
CA GLY A 43 14.19 6.44 -6.26
C GLY A 43 15.14 7.65 -6.28
N ASN A 44 16.46 7.38 -6.26
CA ASN A 44 17.53 8.38 -6.17
C ASN A 44 17.46 9.28 -4.89
N ARG A 45 16.72 8.85 -3.85
CA ARG A 45 16.50 9.58 -2.59
C ARG A 45 15.93 11.01 -2.76
N VAL A 46 15.34 11.30 -3.93
CA VAL A 46 14.76 12.62 -4.25
C VAL A 46 13.22 12.63 -4.14
N LEU A 47 12.62 11.50 -3.76
CA LEU A 47 11.17 11.39 -3.63
C LEU A 47 10.66 12.33 -2.53
N LYS A 48 9.67 13.15 -2.87
CA LYS A 48 9.01 14.05 -1.92
C LYS A 48 8.26 13.24 -0.85
N THR A 49 8.04 13.83 0.32
CA THR A 49 7.35 13.15 1.44
C THR A 49 5.96 12.64 1.06
N ILE A 50 5.18 13.40 0.30
CA ILE A 50 3.80 13.04 -0.09
C ILE A 50 3.73 11.72 -0.89
N PRO A 51 4.45 11.57 -2.03
CA PRO A 51 4.42 10.31 -2.79
C PRO A 51 5.00 9.13 -1.98
N VAL A 52 5.97 9.36 -1.10
CA VAL A 52 6.50 8.32 -0.20
C VAL A 52 5.42 7.86 0.78
N SER A 53 4.74 8.79 1.46
CA SER A 53 3.65 8.46 2.38
C SER A 53 2.49 7.73 1.69
N MET A 54 2.12 8.16 0.48
CA MET A 54 1.08 7.47 -0.31
C MET A 54 1.48 6.04 -0.64
N SER A 55 2.72 5.81 -1.08
CA SER A 55 3.22 4.46 -1.35
C SER A 55 3.21 3.58 -0.10
N LEU A 56 3.60 4.12 1.06
CA LEU A 56 3.59 3.38 2.32
C LEU A 56 2.16 3.00 2.75
N LEU A 57 1.20 3.90 2.59
CA LEU A 57 -0.21 3.62 2.87
C LEU A 57 -0.77 2.53 1.94
N THR A 58 -0.41 2.58 0.65
CA THR A 58 -0.77 1.53 -0.30
C THR A 58 -0.18 0.18 0.11
N SER A 59 1.09 0.13 0.52
CA SER A 59 1.73 -1.12 0.98
C SER A 59 1.09 -1.68 2.26
N PHE A 60 0.57 -0.83 3.14
CA PHE A 60 -0.12 -1.27 4.36
C PHE A 60 -1.53 -1.80 4.08
N THR A 61 -2.18 -1.32 3.02
CA THR A 61 -3.56 -1.66 2.69
C THR A 61 -3.61 -2.94 1.86
N ASN A 62 -4.32 -3.95 2.36
CA ASN A 62 -4.52 -5.22 1.64
C ASN A 62 -5.97 -5.71 1.76
N ALA A 63 -6.37 -6.61 0.86
CA ALA A 63 -7.74 -7.14 0.80
C ALA A 63 -8.12 -7.95 2.05
N ILE A 64 -7.16 -8.63 2.67
CA ILE A 64 -7.38 -9.45 3.86
C ILE A 64 -7.82 -8.58 5.04
N ASN A 65 -7.18 -7.43 5.25
CA ASN A 65 -7.54 -6.49 6.30
C ASN A 65 -8.96 -5.94 6.10
N ILE A 66 -9.33 -5.59 4.86
CA ILE A 66 -10.67 -5.06 4.56
C ILE A 66 -11.74 -6.11 4.87
N LEU A 67 -11.59 -7.31 4.32
CA LEU A 67 -12.55 -8.41 4.55
C LEU A 67 -12.56 -8.84 6.02
N GLY A 68 -11.39 -8.96 6.63
CA GLY A 68 -11.21 -9.35 8.03
C GLY A 68 -11.88 -8.38 8.99
N PHE A 69 -11.68 -7.07 8.82
CA PHE A 69 -12.31 -6.07 9.67
C PHE A 69 -13.83 -6.08 9.52
N THR A 70 -14.35 -6.22 8.29
CA THR A 70 -15.81 -6.31 8.10
C THR A 70 -16.39 -7.59 8.69
N GLY A 71 -15.69 -8.72 8.58
CA GLY A 71 -16.10 -9.99 9.18
C GLY A 71 -16.11 -9.93 10.70
N GLU A 72 -15.08 -9.32 11.30
CA GLU A 72 -15.00 -9.13 12.74
C GLU A 72 -16.11 -8.20 13.25
N VAL A 73 -16.37 -7.09 12.55
CA VAL A 73 -17.48 -6.19 12.93
C VAL A 73 -18.82 -6.89 12.83
N TYR A 74 -19.01 -7.75 11.82
CA TYR A 74 -20.24 -8.51 11.66
C TYR A 74 -20.45 -9.53 12.79
N ALA A 75 -19.38 -10.18 13.27
CA ALA A 75 -19.46 -11.22 14.29
C ALA A 75 -19.42 -10.68 15.73
N ASN A 76 -18.52 -9.75 16.02
CA ASN A 76 -18.17 -9.28 17.38
C ASN A 76 -18.50 -7.79 17.62
N GLY A 77 -19.07 -7.10 16.64
CA GLY A 77 -19.48 -5.70 16.76
C GLY A 77 -18.31 -4.71 16.76
N MET A 78 -18.43 -3.61 17.50
CA MET A 78 -17.50 -2.48 17.42
C MET A 78 -16.14 -2.70 18.11
N GLN A 79 -15.92 -3.83 18.80
CA GLN A 79 -14.72 -4.04 19.64
C GLN A 79 -13.39 -3.83 18.87
N ILE A 80 -13.35 -4.20 17.58
CA ILE A 80 -12.16 -4.03 16.74
C ILE A 80 -11.81 -2.56 16.45
N SER A 81 -12.72 -1.60 16.68
CA SER A 81 -12.42 -0.18 16.46
C SER A 81 -11.23 0.33 17.28
N THR A 82 -10.90 -0.35 18.39
CA THR A 82 -9.73 -0.06 19.22
C THR A 82 -8.41 -0.18 18.44
N VAL A 83 -8.35 -1.02 17.40
CA VAL A 83 -7.17 -1.20 16.54
C VAL A 83 -6.83 0.09 15.79
N ALA A 84 -7.80 0.98 15.55
CA ALA A 84 -7.57 2.24 14.84
C ALA A 84 -6.56 3.17 15.54
N PHE A 85 -6.38 3.04 16.86
CA PHE A 85 -5.41 3.85 17.62
C PHE A 85 -3.97 3.34 17.50
N GLY A 86 -3.76 2.08 17.13
CA GLY A 86 -2.43 1.48 17.03
C GLY A 86 -1.54 2.12 15.95
N PRO A 87 -1.96 2.17 14.67
CA PRO A 87 -1.13 2.70 13.59
C PRO A 87 -0.68 4.14 13.80
N PRO A 88 -1.53 5.11 14.23
CA PRO A 88 -1.08 6.46 14.52
C PRO A 88 0.01 6.53 15.60
N LEU A 89 -0.16 5.76 16.69
CA LEU A 89 0.84 5.70 17.76
C LEU A 89 2.16 5.08 17.29
N ALA A 90 2.09 4.01 16.48
CA ALA A 90 3.27 3.38 15.91
C ALA A 90 4.02 4.32 14.96
N ILE A 91 3.31 5.11 14.15
CA ILE A 91 3.92 6.12 13.25
C ILE A 91 4.61 7.22 14.06
N LEU A 92 3.96 7.73 15.11
CA LEU A 92 4.56 8.74 16.00
C LEU A 92 5.83 8.21 16.68
N PHE A 93 5.75 6.99 17.24
CA PHE A 93 6.89 6.34 17.87
C PHE A 93 8.04 6.14 16.88
N SER A 94 7.75 5.61 15.70
CA SER A 94 8.74 5.40 14.64
C SER A 94 9.39 6.71 14.20
N SER A 95 8.60 7.78 14.07
CA SER A 95 9.11 9.09 13.68
C SER A 95 10.08 9.71 14.70
N ILE A 96 9.90 9.44 15.99
CA ILE A 96 10.70 10.03 17.07
C ILE A 96 11.93 9.17 17.38
N PHE A 97 11.81 7.85 17.35
CA PHE A 97 12.87 6.95 17.82
C PHE A 97 13.57 6.20 16.68
N ILE A 98 12.82 5.70 15.70
CA ILE A 98 13.38 4.84 14.65
C ILE A 98 14.00 5.67 13.53
N LEU A 99 13.26 6.62 12.95
CA LEU A 99 13.75 7.45 11.86
C LEU A 99 15.10 8.16 12.14
N PRO A 100 15.32 8.83 13.29
CA PRO A 100 16.60 9.51 13.52
C PRO A 100 17.80 8.55 13.66
N ILE A 101 17.55 7.29 14.00
CA ILE A 101 18.61 6.28 14.12
C ILE A 101 18.93 5.70 12.72
N TYR A 102 17.92 5.34 11.94
CA TYR A 102 18.11 4.64 10.66
C TYR A 102 18.42 5.57 9.48
N PHE A 103 17.88 6.80 9.46
CA PHE A 103 18.10 7.74 8.36
C PHE A 103 19.58 8.12 8.13
N PRO A 104 20.42 8.39 9.16
CA PRO A 104 21.84 8.70 8.94
C PRO A 104 22.69 7.50 8.50
N LEU A 105 22.25 6.27 8.80
CA LEU A 105 22.99 5.04 8.46
C LEU A 105 22.96 4.70 6.96
N LYS A 106 22.07 5.36 6.17
CA LYS A 106 21.97 5.20 4.70
C LYS A 106 21.86 3.74 4.22
N LEU A 107 21.30 2.87 5.05
CA LEU A 107 21.11 1.44 4.75
C LEU A 107 20.20 1.24 3.54
N THR A 108 20.49 0.23 2.74
CA THR A 108 19.66 -0.17 1.60
C THR A 108 18.61 -1.21 1.98
N SER A 109 18.92 -2.00 2.99
CA SER A 109 18.05 -3.04 3.53
C SER A 109 18.14 -3.04 5.05
N ILE A 110 17.13 -3.60 5.71
CA ILE A 110 17.10 -3.76 7.18
C ILE A 110 18.15 -4.77 7.67
N ASN A 111 18.64 -5.65 6.77
CA ASN A 111 19.55 -6.74 7.10
C ASN A 111 21.05 -6.40 6.88
N GLU A 112 21.37 -5.15 6.60
CA GLU A 112 22.76 -4.64 6.57
C GLU A 112 23.22 -4.21 7.97
#